data_AF-A0A947JYD5-F1
#
_entry.id   AF-A0A947JYD5-F1
#
_cell.length_a   1.000
_cell.length_b   1.000
_cell.length_c   1.000
_cell.angle_alpha   90.00
_cell.angle_beta   90.00
_cell.angle_gamma   90.00
#
_symmetry.space_group_name_H-M   'P 1'
#
loop_
_entity.id
_entity.type
_entity.pdbx_description
1 polymer ?
#
loop_
_entity_poly.entity_id
_entity_poly.type
_entity_poly.pdbx_seq_one_letter_code
_entity_poly.pdbx_strand_id
1 'polypeptide(L)'
;MTLTRSLLIALPLLLVSNAAVAKCPACPEPEPCPTCPEPPKLNTSPDKAAGEAAGVADLAMVVGLIDWARDNKSAEALATAAELLADLGAVDTAREKQVEAGEGEAAEKTGPELVLDAAALLAEAVALATEMKQKNLVKHLGAVVLGNRGAVGGPKYTVERVKAYDTDYYVLPFEGSSVAMVAISGDGDTDLDLRVYDENGNLIASDLGSTDDASVTFTPAWTGNFRIEVKNLGGVYNQYTVITN
;
A
#
# COMPACT_ATOMS: atom_id res chain seq x y z
N MET A 1 46.15 -12.56 35.01
CA MET A 1 45.26 -11.46 35.46
C MET A 1 44.65 -10.88 34.19
N THR A 2 43.45 -11.35 33.83
CA THR A 2 42.19 -10.56 33.82
C THR A 2 42.09 -9.63 32.60
N LEU A 3 41.06 -9.61 31.76
CA LEU A 3 39.84 -10.38 31.59
C LEU A 3 39.27 -9.90 30.24
N THR A 4 39.02 -10.82 29.31
CA THR A 4 38.26 -10.59 28.07
C THR A 4 36.81 -10.28 28.46
N ARG A 5 36.21 -9.18 27.98
CA ARG A 5 34.75 -9.01 28.06
C ARG A 5 34.19 -8.31 26.83
N SER A 6 33.49 -9.13 26.04
CA SER A 6 32.53 -8.75 25.01
C SER A 6 31.53 -7.73 25.52
N LEU A 7 31.32 -6.67 24.75
CA LEU A 7 30.23 -5.73 24.96
C LEU A 7 29.02 -6.20 24.14
N LEU A 8 28.12 -6.95 24.78
CA LEU A 8 26.74 -7.12 24.28
C LEU A 8 26.02 -5.79 24.46
N ILE A 9 25.61 -5.16 23.37
CA ILE A 9 24.68 -4.03 23.38
C ILE A 9 23.27 -4.64 23.48
N ALA A 10 22.71 -4.66 24.69
CA ALA A 10 21.31 -4.99 24.91
C ALA A 10 20.45 -3.75 24.61
N LEU A 11 19.59 -3.86 23.61
CA LEU A 11 18.57 -2.90 23.23
C LEU A 11 17.53 -2.78 24.36
N PRO A 12 17.24 -1.60 24.94
CA PRO A 12 16.22 -1.50 25.96
C PRO A 12 14.83 -1.56 25.30
N LEU A 13 14.12 -2.63 25.65
CA LEU A 13 12.69 -2.80 25.46
C LEU A 13 11.95 -1.61 26.09
N LEU A 14 11.34 -0.75 25.27
CA LEU A 14 10.46 0.32 25.74
C LEU A 14 9.21 -0.32 26.36
N LEU A 15 9.19 -0.40 27.70
CA LEU A 15 7.95 -0.61 28.44
C LEU A 15 7.05 0.60 28.18
N VAL A 16 5.89 0.35 27.57
CA VAL A 16 4.77 1.28 27.59
C VAL A 16 4.37 1.43 29.07
N SER A 17 4.72 2.57 29.67
CA SER A 17 4.34 2.88 31.05
C SER A 17 2.83 3.05 31.10
N ASN A 18 2.14 2.06 31.66
CA ASN A 18 0.75 2.20 32.07
C ASN A 18 0.66 3.41 33.00
N ALA A 19 -0.19 4.38 32.67
CA ALA A 19 -0.33 5.61 33.45
C ALA A 19 -0.63 5.26 34.90
N ALA A 20 0.38 5.43 35.76
CA ALA A 20 0.26 5.14 37.17
C ALA A 20 -0.71 6.15 37.79
N VAL A 21 -1.83 5.65 38.31
CA VAL A 21 -2.63 6.33 39.32
C VAL A 21 -1.65 6.78 40.41
N ALA A 22 -1.51 8.09 40.61
CA ALA A 22 -0.59 8.65 41.60
C ALA A 22 -0.88 8.01 42.97
N LYS A 23 0.09 7.26 43.51
CA LYS A 23 -0.05 6.63 44.82
C LYS A 23 -0.01 7.73 45.88
N CYS A 24 -1.12 7.89 46.63
CA CYS A 24 -1.23 8.89 47.70
C CYS A 24 -0.06 8.70 48.71
N PRO A 25 0.63 9.76 49.16
CA PRO A 25 1.76 9.63 50.08
C PRO A 25 1.30 9.09 51.44
N ALA A 26 2.12 8.23 52.06
CA ALA A 26 1.82 7.67 53.37
C ALA A 26 1.80 8.78 54.44
N CYS A 27 0.71 8.88 55.21
CA CYS A 27 0.54 9.91 56.23
C CYS A 27 1.32 9.57 57.52
N PRO A 28 2.02 10.53 58.14
CA PRO A 28 2.41 10.43 59.54
C PRO A 28 1.23 10.82 60.46
N GLU A 29 0.88 9.95 61.42
CA GLU A 29 -0.13 10.22 62.47
C GLU A 29 0.31 11.41 63.37
N PRO A 30 -0.60 12.22 63.97
CA PRO A 30 -2.04 12.00 64.15
C PRO A 30 -2.96 13.00 63.41
N GLU A 31 -2.48 13.73 62.40
CA GLU A 31 -3.31 14.66 61.62
C GLU A 31 -4.25 13.86 60.66
N PRO A 32 -5.52 14.27 60.51
CA PRO A 32 -6.42 13.63 59.55
C PRO A 32 -5.86 13.82 58.13
N CYS A 33 -5.61 12.70 57.44
CA CYS A 33 -5.09 12.73 56.07
C CYS A 33 -5.99 13.63 55.20
N PRO A 34 -5.41 14.56 54.41
CA PRO A 34 -6.19 15.31 53.43
C PRO A 34 -6.87 14.29 52.50
N THR A 35 -8.17 14.45 52.27
CA THR A 35 -8.95 13.58 51.38
C THR A 35 -8.29 13.60 50.00
N CYS A 36 -7.78 12.46 49.52
CA CYS A 36 -7.24 12.36 48.17
C CYS A 36 -8.38 12.79 47.20
N PRO A 37 -8.12 13.72 46.25
CA PRO A 37 -9.16 14.16 45.32
C PRO A 37 -9.74 12.95 44.58
N GLU A 38 -11.06 12.89 44.46
CA GLU A 38 -11.74 11.82 43.73
C GLU A 38 -11.20 11.81 42.29
N PRO A 39 -10.78 10.65 41.75
CA PRO A 39 -10.31 10.59 40.38
C PRO A 39 -11.41 11.10 39.45
N PRO A 40 -11.04 11.73 38.32
CA PRO A 40 -12.02 12.21 37.37
C PRO A 40 -12.93 11.06 36.94
N LYS A 41 -14.24 11.32 36.88
CA LYS A 41 -15.23 10.35 36.40
C LYS A 41 -15.02 10.15 34.90
N LEU A 42 -14.20 9.15 34.55
CA LEU A 42 -13.95 8.76 33.17
C LEU A 42 -15.03 7.81 32.67
N ASN A 43 -15.61 8.09 31.51
CA ASN A 43 -16.57 7.22 30.84
C ASN A 43 -15.84 6.17 29.97
N THR A 44 -15.08 5.29 30.61
CA THR A 44 -14.28 4.26 29.93
C THR A 44 -14.56 2.88 30.53
N SER A 45 -14.85 1.88 29.71
CA SER A 45 -14.94 0.47 30.13
C SER A 45 -13.66 -0.28 29.77
N PRO A 46 -12.83 -0.73 30.73
CA PRO A 46 -11.54 -1.37 30.46
C PRO A 46 -11.64 -2.76 29.81
N ASP A 47 -12.83 -3.39 29.81
CA ASP A 47 -13.02 -4.78 29.42
C ASP A 47 -13.58 -4.99 27.99
N LYS A 48 -13.77 -3.93 27.18
CA LYS A 48 -14.37 -4.04 25.84
C LYS A 48 -13.30 -4.09 24.75
N ALA A 49 -13.31 -5.16 23.93
CA ALA A 49 -12.32 -5.38 22.87
C ALA A 49 -12.36 -4.30 21.77
N ALA A 50 -11.16 -3.89 21.34
CA ALA A 50 -10.86 -2.71 20.52
C ALA A 50 -11.06 -2.88 18.99
N GLY A 51 -11.84 -3.86 18.53
CA GLY A 51 -11.91 -4.22 17.10
C GLY A 51 -12.34 -3.07 16.17
N GLU A 52 -13.22 -2.19 16.63
CA GLU A 52 -13.71 -1.03 15.87
C GLU A 52 -12.73 0.16 15.90
N ALA A 53 -11.81 0.19 16.86
CA ALA A 53 -10.74 1.19 16.95
C ALA A 53 -9.55 0.87 16.02
N ALA A 54 -9.46 -0.36 15.51
CA ALA A 54 -8.41 -0.79 14.59
C ALA A 54 -8.44 0.03 13.28
N GLY A 55 -9.61 0.21 12.68
CA GLY A 55 -9.73 0.99 11.43
C GLY A 55 -9.32 2.46 11.57
N VAL A 56 -9.48 3.06 12.75
CA VAL A 56 -9.00 4.42 13.04
C VAL A 56 -7.49 4.44 13.19
N ALA A 57 -6.90 3.42 13.82
CA ALA A 57 -5.45 3.27 13.93
C ALA A 57 -4.79 3.02 12.56
N ASP A 58 -5.43 2.22 11.71
CA ASP A 58 -4.97 1.92 10.36
C ASP A 58 -4.99 3.19 9.49
N LEU A 59 -6.07 3.98 9.55
CA LEU A 59 -6.13 5.27 8.85
C LEU A 59 -5.06 6.25 9.38
N ALA A 60 -4.85 6.32 10.70
CA ALA A 60 -3.82 7.18 11.28
C ALA A 60 -2.40 6.78 10.84
N MET A 61 -2.13 5.48 10.68
CA MET A 61 -0.89 4.97 10.11
C MET A 61 -0.72 5.43 8.65
N VAL A 62 -1.77 5.32 7.84
CA VAL A 62 -1.75 5.78 6.44
C VAL A 62 -1.48 7.28 6.35
N VAL A 63 -2.13 8.11 7.18
CA VAL A 63 -1.85 9.56 7.22
C VAL A 63 -0.39 9.83 7.62
N GLY A 64 0.14 9.14 8.63
CA GLY A 64 1.55 9.26 9.00
C GLY A 64 2.52 8.87 7.88
N LEU A 65 2.16 7.87 7.06
CA LEU A 65 2.94 7.48 5.88
C LEU A 65 2.90 8.55 4.78
N ILE A 66 1.74 9.19 4.57
CA ILE A 66 1.61 10.32 3.62
C ILE A 66 2.56 11.46 4.02
N ASP A 67 2.54 11.85 5.29
CA ASP A 67 3.39 12.92 5.81
C ASP A 67 4.88 12.57 5.66
N TRP A 68 5.25 11.36 6.06
CA TRP A 68 6.62 10.87 5.90
C TRP A 68 7.05 10.84 4.42
N ALA A 69 6.18 10.37 3.52
CA ALA A 69 6.48 10.30 2.09
C ALA A 69 6.71 11.69 1.47
N ARG A 70 5.93 12.70 1.89
CA ARG A 70 6.08 14.10 1.48
C ARG A 70 7.39 14.69 1.98
N ASP A 71 7.70 14.52 3.27
CA ASP A 71 8.93 15.01 3.88
C ASP A 71 10.18 14.42 3.23
N ASN A 72 10.11 13.13 2.83
CA ASN A 72 11.22 12.41 2.21
C ASN A 72 11.19 12.44 0.67
N LYS A 73 10.18 13.07 0.06
CA LYS A 73 9.95 13.07 -1.40
C LYS A 73 9.94 11.67 -2.03
N SER A 74 9.41 10.67 -1.31
CA SER A 74 9.33 9.29 -1.81
C SER A 74 8.04 9.09 -2.58
N ALA A 75 8.17 8.92 -3.90
CA ALA A 75 7.05 8.65 -4.80
C ALA A 75 6.38 7.30 -4.50
N GLU A 76 7.17 6.28 -4.18
CA GLU A 76 6.69 4.92 -3.91
C GLU A 76 5.92 4.86 -2.59
N ALA A 77 6.45 5.46 -1.53
CA ALA A 77 5.77 5.49 -0.24
C ALA A 77 4.43 6.25 -0.34
N LEU A 78 4.38 7.31 -1.14
CA LEU A 78 3.14 8.05 -1.37
C LEU A 78 2.13 7.26 -2.20
N ALA A 79 2.58 6.50 -3.19
CA ALA A 79 1.72 5.61 -3.98
C ALA A 79 1.16 4.45 -3.14
N THR A 80 1.98 3.85 -2.27
CA THR A 80 1.52 2.81 -1.33
C THR A 80 0.52 3.39 -0.32
N ALA A 81 0.73 4.61 0.16
CA ALA A 81 -0.24 5.24 1.05
C ALA A 81 -1.60 5.47 0.37
N ALA A 82 -1.59 5.84 -0.91
CA ALA A 82 -2.81 6.01 -1.70
C ALA A 82 -3.59 4.69 -1.88
N GLU A 83 -2.88 3.57 -2.09
CA GLU A 83 -3.47 2.24 -2.17
C GLU A 83 -4.11 1.82 -0.85
N LEU A 84 -3.37 1.93 0.26
CA LEU A 84 -3.90 1.61 1.59
C LEU A 84 -5.12 2.48 1.94
N LEU A 85 -5.10 3.76 1.56
CA LEU A 85 -6.25 4.65 1.75
C LEU A 85 -7.47 4.19 0.97
N ALA A 86 -7.29 3.74 -0.27
CA ALA A 86 -8.37 3.22 -1.11
C ALA A 86 -8.95 1.92 -0.53
N ASP A 87 -8.10 1.01 -0.04
CA ASP A 87 -8.51 -0.26 0.57
C ASP A 87 -9.28 -0.07 1.88
N LEU A 88 -8.91 0.92 2.69
CA LEU A 88 -9.63 1.27 3.92
C LEU A 88 -11.03 1.83 3.65
N GLY A 89 -11.31 2.30 2.43
CA GLY A 89 -12.60 2.88 2.06
C GLY A 89 -13.01 4.07 2.93
N ALA A 90 -12.02 4.79 3.47
CA ALA A 90 -12.26 5.92 4.37
C ALA A 90 -12.96 7.05 3.59
N VAL A 91 -14.12 7.48 4.11
CA VAL A 91 -14.91 8.55 3.51
C VAL A 91 -14.90 9.77 4.42
N ASP A 92 -14.76 10.95 3.82
CA ASP A 92 -15.01 12.19 4.54
C ASP A 92 -16.50 12.28 4.86
N THR A 93 -16.79 12.47 6.15
CA THR A 93 -18.15 12.67 6.64
C THR A 93 -18.14 13.93 7.47
N ALA A 94 -18.97 14.91 7.10
CA ALA A 94 -19.13 16.13 7.87
C ALA A 94 -19.53 15.78 9.32
N ARG A 95 -18.78 16.32 10.27
CA ARG A 95 -19.09 16.24 11.70
C ARG A 95 -19.41 17.62 12.22
N GLU A 96 -20.40 17.71 13.11
CA GLU A 96 -20.69 18.95 13.81
C GLU A 96 -19.51 19.31 14.71
N LYS A 97 -18.91 20.48 14.46
CA LYS A 97 -17.83 21.04 15.26
C LYS A 97 -18.36 22.18 16.11
N GLN A 98 -18.11 22.11 17.42
CA GLN A 98 -18.27 23.26 18.30
C GLN A 98 -16.96 24.04 18.36
N VAL A 99 -17.04 25.36 18.32
CA VAL A 99 -15.88 26.26 18.34
C VAL A 99 -16.02 27.22 19.51
N GLU A 100 -14.98 27.26 20.35
CA GLU A 100 -14.76 28.37 21.28
C GLU A 100 -13.87 29.40 20.57
N ALA A 101 -14.27 30.67 20.61
CA ALA A 101 -13.56 31.73 19.91
C ALA A 101 -12.18 31.96 20.56
N GLY A 102 -11.11 31.74 19.79
CA GLY A 102 -9.75 32.15 20.16
C GLY A 102 -9.46 33.57 19.69
N GLU A 103 -8.68 34.32 20.46
CA GLU A 103 -8.36 35.75 20.21
C GLU A 103 -7.32 35.98 19.09
N GLY A 104 -7.04 34.99 18.25
CA GLY A 104 -6.00 35.08 17.21
C GLY A 104 -6.50 35.68 15.90
N GLU A 105 -5.73 36.58 15.31
CA GLU A 105 -5.94 37.03 13.92
C GLU A 105 -5.66 35.90 12.94
N ALA A 106 -6.56 35.68 11.97
CA ALA A 106 -6.42 34.64 10.97
C ALA A 106 -5.30 34.99 9.97
N ALA A 107 -4.23 34.21 9.98
CA ALA A 107 -3.20 34.24 8.94
C ALA A 107 -3.60 33.32 7.77
N GLU A 108 -3.36 33.76 6.54
CA GLU A 108 -3.52 32.89 5.36
C GLU A 108 -2.39 31.86 5.29
N LYS A 109 -2.76 30.58 5.16
CA LYS A 109 -1.81 29.49 4.90
C LYS A 109 -1.48 29.47 3.40
N THR A 110 -0.19 29.45 3.07
CA THR A 110 0.35 29.30 1.71
C THR A 110 0.74 27.86 1.34
N GLY A 111 0.56 26.90 2.25
CA GLY A 111 0.89 25.49 2.05
C GLY A 111 -0.25 24.67 1.40
N PRO A 112 0.04 23.45 0.94
CA PRO A 112 -0.95 22.58 0.30
C PRO A 112 -2.11 22.25 1.25
N GLU A 113 -3.32 22.17 0.68
CA GLU A 113 -4.51 21.71 1.39
C GLU A 113 -4.36 20.23 1.76
N LEU A 114 -4.93 19.84 2.90
CA LEU A 114 -4.92 18.43 3.31
C LEU A 114 -5.90 17.67 2.42
N VAL A 115 -5.37 16.91 1.48
CA VAL A 115 -6.17 16.05 0.60
C VAL A 115 -5.90 14.60 0.98
N LEU A 116 -6.94 13.91 1.46
CA LEU A 116 -6.98 12.48 1.71
C LEU A 116 -7.84 11.81 0.64
N ASP A 117 -7.36 11.89 -0.59
CA ASP A 117 -7.98 11.25 -1.76
C ASP A 117 -6.92 10.41 -2.48
N ALA A 118 -7.25 9.14 -2.74
CA ALA A 118 -6.30 8.21 -3.32
C ALA A 118 -5.84 8.66 -4.73
N ALA A 119 -6.72 9.26 -5.52
CA ALA A 119 -6.36 9.76 -6.87
C ALA A 119 -5.43 10.95 -6.81
N ALA A 120 -5.69 11.91 -5.92
CA ALA A 120 -4.84 13.06 -5.70
C ALA A 120 -3.45 12.64 -5.20
N LEU A 121 -3.37 11.69 -4.27
CA LEU A 121 -2.11 11.17 -3.74
C LEU A 121 -1.29 10.42 -4.81
N LEU A 122 -1.95 9.67 -5.69
CA LEU A 122 -1.28 9.05 -6.84
C LEU A 122 -0.76 10.06 -7.85
N ALA A 123 -1.54 11.10 -8.16
CA ALA A 123 -1.08 12.17 -9.02
C ALA A 123 0.17 12.88 -8.45
N GLU A 124 0.18 13.11 -7.13
CA GLU A 124 1.33 13.65 -6.40
C GLU A 124 2.53 12.69 -6.45
N ALA A 125 2.32 11.38 -6.26
CA ALA A 125 3.36 10.37 -6.38
C ALA A 125 3.99 10.35 -7.79
N VAL A 126 3.17 10.46 -8.84
CA VAL A 126 3.66 10.55 -10.23
C VAL A 126 4.54 11.79 -10.44
N ALA A 127 4.18 12.92 -9.82
CA ALA A 127 4.94 14.16 -9.91
C ALA A 127 6.28 14.09 -9.15
N LEU A 128 6.34 13.33 -8.05
CA LEU A 128 7.57 13.12 -7.26
C LEU A 128 8.52 12.11 -7.91
N ALA A 129 8.01 11.17 -8.70
CA ALA A 129 8.83 10.16 -9.37
C ALA A 129 9.78 10.83 -10.37
N THR A 130 11.09 10.69 -10.15
CA THR A 130 12.10 11.28 -11.04
C THR A 130 12.60 10.26 -12.07
N GLU A 131 12.79 9.01 -11.66
CA GLU A 131 13.26 7.91 -12.50
C GLU A 131 12.15 7.21 -13.29
N MET A 132 12.50 6.64 -14.45
CA MET A 132 11.53 5.91 -15.29
C MET A 132 10.97 4.66 -14.60
N LYS A 133 11.80 3.93 -13.84
CA LYS A 133 11.36 2.76 -13.08
C LYS A 133 10.33 3.13 -12.01
N GLN A 134 10.58 4.21 -11.27
CA GLN A 134 9.63 4.78 -10.30
C GLN A 134 8.33 5.23 -10.97
N LYS A 135 8.41 5.95 -12.09
CA LYS A 135 7.23 6.42 -12.84
C LYS A 135 6.38 5.25 -13.32
N ASN A 136 7.00 4.20 -13.82
CA ASN A 136 6.29 3.00 -14.29
C ASN A 136 5.61 2.27 -13.13
N LEU A 137 6.31 2.10 -11.99
CA LEU A 137 5.75 1.51 -10.79
C LEU A 137 4.54 2.29 -10.26
N VAL A 138 4.68 3.61 -10.10
CA VAL A 138 3.59 4.46 -9.59
C VAL A 138 2.40 4.48 -10.56
N LYS A 139 2.64 4.49 -11.87
CA LYS A 139 1.57 4.39 -12.87
C LYS A 139 0.86 3.04 -12.80
N HIS A 140 1.60 1.95 -12.59
CA HIS A 140 1.01 0.63 -12.42
C HIS A 140 0.13 0.57 -11.17
N LEU A 141 0.62 1.05 -10.02
CA LEU A 141 -0.20 1.19 -8.81
C LEU A 141 -1.43 2.07 -9.05
N GLY A 142 -1.27 3.19 -9.76
CA GLY A 142 -2.39 4.08 -10.05
C GLY A 142 -3.50 3.44 -10.87
N ALA A 143 -3.16 2.55 -11.80
CA ALA A 143 -4.14 1.76 -12.55
C ALA A 143 -4.87 0.75 -11.66
N VAL A 144 -4.19 0.16 -10.66
CA VAL A 144 -4.80 -0.74 -9.67
C VAL A 144 -5.79 0.01 -8.78
N VAL A 145 -5.45 1.22 -8.36
CA VAL A 145 -6.22 2.03 -7.39
C VAL A 145 -7.40 2.79 -8.03
N LEU A 146 -7.26 3.35 -9.24
CA LEU A 146 -8.24 4.30 -9.81
C LEU A 146 -9.30 3.71 -10.73
N GLY A 147 -9.27 2.41 -10.95
CA GLY A 147 -10.26 1.73 -11.77
C GLY A 147 -9.59 0.92 -12.87
N ASN A 148 -9.08 -0.23 -12.47
CA ASN A 148 -8.91 -1.39 -13.35
C ASN A 148 -8.56 -2.64 -12.54
N ARG A 149 -9.51 -3.14 -11.75
CA ARG A 149 -9.65 -4.60 -11.55
C ARG A 149 -10.53 -5.14 -12.69
N GLY A 150 -10.12 -4.86 -13.93
CA GLY A 150 -10.87 -5.05 -15.19
C GLY A 150 -11.28 -6.50 -15.54
N ALA A 151 -11.14 -7.44 -14.62
CA ALA A 151 -11.72 -8.77 -14.67
C ALA A 151 -13.05 -8.77 -13.93
N VAL A 152 -14.04 -9.40 -14.56
CA VAL A 152 -15.09 -10.10 -13.82
C VAL A 152 -14.42 -11.07 -12.83
N GLY A 153 -14.34 -10.65 -11.56
CA GLY A 153 -13.74 -11.41 -10.45
C GLY A 153 -12.45 -10.86 -9.82
N GLY A 154 -11.94 -9.69 -10.22
CA GLY A 154 -10.73 -9.08 -9.63
C GLY A 154 -9.39 -9.61 -10.20
N PRO A 155 -8.23 -9.07 -9.78
CA PRO A 155 -6.92 -9.47 -10.28
C PRO A 155 -6.70 -10.96 -10.05
N LYS A 156 -6.38 -11.68 -11.12
CA LYS A 156 -6.10 -13.11 -11.06
C LYS A 156 -4.60 -13.29 -11.23
N TYR A 157 -4.02 -14.09 -10.35
CA TYR A 157 -2.66 -14.56 -10.51
C TYR A 157 -2.64 -16.09 -10.53
N THR A 158 -1.77 -16.65 -11.36
CA THR A 158 -1.47 -18.08 -11.38
C THR A 158 0.03 -18.24 -11.38
N VAL A 159 0.54 -19.13 -10.53
CA VAL A 159 1.96 -19.53 -10.55
C VAL A 159 2.08 -20.77 -11.41
N GLU A 160 2.93 -20.73 -12.42
CA GLU A 160 3.15 -21.82 -13.36
C GLU A 160 4.65 -22.05 -13.60
N ARG A 161 4.96 -23.08 -14.39
CA ARG A 161 6.34 -23.41 -14.79
C ARG A 161 6.40 -23.67 -16.28
N VAL A 162 7.18 -22.85 -16.97
CA VAL A 162 7.50 -23.03 -18.38
C VAL A 162 8.85 -23.73 -18.51
N LYS A 163 8.91 -24.80 -19.31
CA LYS A 163 10.16 -25.55 -19.53
C LYS A 163 11.14 -24.73 -20.37
N ALA A 164 12.40 -25.17 -20.37
CA ALA A 164 13.45 -24.61 -21.22
C ALA A 164 13.00 -24.56 -22.69
N TYR A 165 13.15 -23.40 -23.33
CA TYR A 165 12.77 -23.14 -24.72
C TYR A 165 11.30 -23.39 -25.08
N ASP A 166 10.44 -23.60 -24.09
CA ASP A 166 9.03 -23.94 -24.29
C ASP A 166 8.15 -22.69 -24.33
N THR A 167 6.87 -22.85 -24.69
CA THR A 167 5.90 -21.76 -24.72
C THR A 167 4.56 -22.19 -24.14
N ASP A 168 4.12 -21.45 -23.13
CA ASP A 168 2.82 -21.64 -22.51
C ASP A 168 1.79 -20.70 -23.13
N TYR A 169 0.55 -21.20 -23.25
CA TYR A 169 -0.56 -20.51 -23.88
C TYR A 169 -1.73 -20.37 -22.93
N TYR A 170 -2.25 -19.15 -22.79
CA TYR A 170 -3.47 -18.88 -22.04
C TYR A 170 -4.50 -18.24 -22.96
N VAL A 171 -5.77 -18.60 -22.78
CA VAL A 171 -6.89 -17.98 -23.48
C VAL A 171 -7.78 -17.32 -22.43
N LEU A 172 -7.81 -15.99 -22.43
CA LEU A 172 -8.54 -15.21 -21.45
C LEU A 172 -9.52 -14.25 -22.15
N PRO A 173 -10.75 -14.08 -21.61
CA PRO A 173 -11.68 -13.10 -22.12
C PRO A 173 -11.29 -11.69 -21.64
N PHE A 174 -11.27 -10.71 -22.56
CA PHE A 174 -11.12 -9.30 -22.24
C PHE A 174 -12.29 -8.49 -22.81
N GLU A 175 -12.66 -7.43 -22.10
CA GLU A 175 -13.74 -6.54 -22.48
C GLU A 175 -13.29 -5.46 -23.47
N GLY A 176 -14.10 -5.23 -24.50
CA GLY A 176 -13.91 -4.16 -25.46
C GLY A 176 -13.99 -2.78 -24.81
N SER A 177 -13.16 -1.86 -25.28
CA SER A 177 -13.06 -0.47 -24.78
C SER A 177 -12.62 -0.33 -23.32
N SER A 178 -12.37 -1.43 -22.61
CA SER A 178 -11.75 -1.43 -21.28
C SER A 178 -10.24 -1.57 -21.41
N VAL A 179 -9.47 -0.91 -20.55
CA VAL A 179 -8.01 -1.13 -20.53
C VAL A 179 -7.76 -2.55 -20.03
N ALA A 180 -6.87 -3.28 -20.69
CA ALA A 180 -6.42 -4.61 -20.31
C ALA A 180 -4.92 -4.58 -20.03
N MET A 181 -4.50 -5.36 -19.04
CA MET A 181 -3.09 -5.51 -18.69
C MET A 181 -2.77 -6.98 -18.45
N VAL A 182 -1.64 -7.41 -19.00
CA VAL A 182 -1.04 -8.71 -18.75
C VAL A 182 0.39 -8.47 -18.28
N ALA A 183 0.76 -9.08 -17.16
CA ALA A 183 2.12 -9.06 -16.65
C ALA A 183 2.58 -10.47 -16.30
N ILE A 184 3.87 -10.72 -16.48
CA ILE A 184 4.58 -11.89 -16.01
C ILE A 184 5.76 -11.47 -15.14
N SER A 185 6.05 -12.28 -14.12
CA SER A 185 7.24 -12.12 -13.28
C SER A 185 7.81 -13.49 -12.95
N GLY A 186 9.06 -13.71 -13.36
CA GLY A 186 9.80 -14.96 -13.17
C GLY A 186 10.57 -15.04 -11.86
N ASP A 187 11.27 -16.16 -11.67
CA ASP A 187 12.09 -16.45 -10.48
C ASP A 187 13.55 -15.98 -10.57
N GLY A 188 13.93 -15.37 -11.69
CA GLY A 188 15.25 -14.81 -11.99
C GLY A 188 16.13 -15.68 -12.87
N ASP A 189 15.69 -16.88 -13.27
CA ASP A 189 16.57 -17.87 -13.91
C ASP A 189 16.74 -17.68 -15.43
N THR A 190 15.70 -17.22 -16.14
CA THR A 190 15.70 -17.16 -17.62
C THR A 190 14.93 -15.98 -18.20
N ASP A 191 15.33 -15.48 -19.35
CA ASP A 191 14.58 -14.50 -20.14
C ASP A 191 13.18 -15.02 -20.57
N LEU A 192 12.12 -14.25 -20.27
CA LEU A 192 10.73 -14.58 -20.61
C LEU A 192 10.13 -13.52 -21.53
N ASP A 193 9.70 -13.96 -22.70
CA ASP A 193 8.98 -13.14 -23.67
C ASP A 193 7.47 -13.21 -23.43
N LEU A 194 6.79 -12.06 -23.50
CA LEU A 194 5.33 -11.96 -23.45
C LEU A 194 4.77 -11.48 -24.80
N ARG A 195 3.80 -12.20 -25.35
CA ARG A 195 3.04 -11.78 -26.54
C ARG A 195 1.53 -11.96 -26.32
N VAL A 196 0.73 -11.02 -26.81
CA VAL A 196 -0.73 -11.05 -26.72
C VAL A 196 -1.32 -10.94 -28.11
N TYR A 197 -2.19 -11.89 -28.45
CA TYR A 197 -2.90 -11.97 -29.73
C TYR A 197 -4.40 -11.87 -29.53
N ASP A 198 -5.12 -11.29 -30.49
CA ASP A 198 -6.58 -11.35 -30.53
C ASP A 198 -7.10 -12.72 -31.02
N GLU A 199 -8.42 -12.90 -31.02
CA GLU A 199 -9.09 -14.12 -31.48
C GLU A 199 -8.86 -14.43 -32.97
N ASN A 200 -8.45 -13.45 -33.77
CA ASN A 200 -8.14 -13.60 -35.19
C ASN A 200 -6.66 -13.93 -35.42
N GLY A 201 -5.84 -14.01 -34.36
CA GLY A 201 -4.42 -14.27 -34.43
C GLY A 201 -3.55 -13.04 -34.74
N ASN A 202 -4.09 -11.84 -34.63
CA ASN A 202 -3.32 -10.61 -34.79
C ASN A 202 -2.55 -10.30 -33.50
N LEU A 203 -1.26 -9.95 -33.62
CA LEU A 203 -0.48 -9.49 -32.47
C LEU A 203 -0.97 -8.10 -32.03
N ILE A 204 -1.38 -7.99 -30.77
CA ILE A 204 -1.91 -6.77 -30.15
C ILE A 204 -0.82 -6.03 -29.38
N ALA A 205 -0.05 -6.78 -28.57
CA ALA A 205 1.04 -6.23 -27.78
C ALA A 205 2.09 -7.30 -27.50
N SER A 206 3.32 -6.87 -27.27
CA SER A 206 4.41 -7.75 -26.86
C SER A 206 5.43 -7.00 -26.02
N ASP A 207 6.07 -7.72 -25.12
CA ASP A 207 7.26 -7.31 -24.40
C ASP A 207 8.31 -8.42 -24.56
N LEU A 208 9.42 -8.07 -25.23
CA LEU A 208 10.49 -8.97 -25.65
C LEU A 208 11.81 -8.50 -25.04
N GLY A 209 11.75 -8.16 -23.75
CA GLY A 209 12.89 -7.73 -22.96
C GLY A 209 13.99 -8.80 -22.89
N SER A 210 14.96 -8.57 -22.02
CA SER A 210 16.00 -9.58 -21.71
C SER A 210 15.86 -10.11 -20.28
N THR A 211 14.70 -9.84 -19.68
CA THR A 211 14.36 -10.13 -18.30
C THR A 211 13.24 -11.14 -18.27
N ASP A 212 13.08 -11.78 -17.13
CA ASP A 212 11.98 -12.69 -16.85
C ASP A 212 10.71 -11.98 -16.33
N ASP A 213 10.81 -10.69 -16.11
CA ASP A 213 9.70 -9.77 -15.94
C ASP A 213 9.31 -9.15 -17.28
N ALA A 214 8.02 -9.23 -17.63
CA ALA A 214 7.48 -8.60 -18.84
C ALA A 214 6.04 -8.14 -18.63
N SER A 215 5.65 -7.01 -19.22
CA SER A 215 4.29 -6.49 -19.08
C SER A 215 3.80 -5.72 -20.29
N VAL A 216 2.51 -5.87 -20.60
CA VAL A 216 1.86 -5.15 -21.69
C VAL A 216 0.51 -4.58 -21.26
N THR A 217 0.20 -3.40 -21.76
CA THR A 217 -1.11 -2.76 -21.60
C THR A 217 -1.69 -2.49 -22.98
N PHE A 218 -2.97 -2.82 -23.16
CA PHE A 218 -3.68 -2.64 -24.42
C PHE A 218 -5.16 -2.32 -24.17
N THR A 219 -5.85 -1.78 -25.16
CA THR A 219 -7.30 -1.55 -25.11
C THR A 219 -7.95 -2.35 -26.25
N PRO A 220 -8.64 -3.47 -25.96
CA PRO A 220 -9.38 -4.23 -26.96
C PRO A 220 -10.39 -3.36 -27.70
N ALA A 221 -10.45 -3.46 -29.02
CA ALA A 221 -11.46 -2.75 -29.81
C ALA A 221 -12.87 -3.36 -29.65
N TRP A 222 -12.96 -4.65 -29.30
CA TRP A 222 -14.20 -5.36 -29.00
C TRP A 222 -13.96 -6.43 -27.92
N THR A 223 -15.03 -6.88 -27.28
CA THR A 223 -14.98 -7.97 -26.30
C THR A 223 -14.72 -9.30 -27.00
N GLY A 224 -13.72 -10.04 -26.54
CA GLY A 224 -13.33 -11.30 -27.17
C GLY A 224 -12.31 -12.08 -26.36
N ASN A 225 -11.91 -13.25 -26.86
CA ASN A 225 -10.86 -14.06 -26.26
C ASN A 225 -9.50 -13.66 -26.83
N PHE A 226 -8.52 -13.46 -25.95
CA PHE A 226 -7.15 -13.15 -26.34
C PHE A 226 -6.23 -14.30 -25.95
N ARG A 227 -5.26 -14.58 -26.81
CA ARG A 227 -4.22 -15.57 -26.57
C ARG A 227 -2.97 -14.90 -26.02
N ILE A 228 -2.59 -15.27 -24.80
CA ILE A 228 -1.34 -14.85 -24.18
C ILE A 228 -0.33 -15.97 -24.39
N GLU A 229 0.84 -15.60 -24.91
CA GLU A 229 1.97 -16.50 -25.10
C GLU A 229 3.11 -16.06 -24.19
N VAL A 230 3.57 -16.99 -23.35
CA VAL A 230 4.75 -16.80 -22.50
C VAL A 230 5.82 -17.77 -22.98
N LYS A 231 6.93 -17.23 -23.50
CA LYS A 231 8.00 -18.04 -24.07
C LYS A 231 9.26 -17.91 -23.24
N ASN A 232 9.79 -19.05 -22.82
CA ASN A 232 11.08 -19.12 -22.17
C ASN A 232 12.20 -19.18 -23.22
N LEU A 233 13.16 -18.25 -23.16
CA LEU A 233 14.32 -18.23 -24.05
C LEU A 233 15.58 -18.87 -23.42
N GLY A 234 15.52 -19.25 -22.16
CA GLY A 234 16.59 -19.89 -21.42
C GLY A 234 16.62 -21.42 -21.55
N GLY A 235 17.80 -21.97 -21.23
CA GLY A 235 18.08 -23.42 -21.28
C GLY A 235 17.63 -24.21 -20.05
N VAL A 236 16.99 -23.57 -19.08
CA VAL A 236 16.42 -24.19 -17.88
C VAL A 236 14.93 -23.80 -17.76
N TYR A 237 14.19 -24.49 -16.89
CA TYR A 237 12.80 -24.07 -16.62
C TYR A 237 12.81 -22.75 -15.83
N ASN A 238 11.70 -22.01 -15.88
CA ASN A 238 11.48 -20.83 -15.04
C ASN A 238 10.10 -20.93 -14.40
N GLN A 239 10.02 -20.62 -13.11
CA GLN A 239 8.76 -20.50 -12.40
C GLN A 239 8.31 -19.04 -12.39
N TYR A 240 7.13 -18.78 -12.93
CA TYR A 240 6.65 -17.43 -13.13
C TYR A 240 5.20 -17.27 -12.69
N THR A 241 4.83 -16.02 -12.42
CA THR A 241 3.45 -15.63 -12.11
C THR A 241 2.85 -14.92 -13.31
N VAL A 242 1.68 -15.34 -13.77
CA VAL A 242 0.86 -14.56 -14.73
C VAL A 242 -0.13 -13.74 -13.95
N ILE A 243 -0.22 -12.44 -14.25
CA ILE A 243 -1.13 -11.49 -13.61
C ILE A 243 -1.98 -10.84 -14.69
N THR A 244 -3.30 -10.86 -14.52
CA THR A 244 -4.25 -10.14 -15.38
C THR A 244 -5.25 -9.34 -14.57
N ASN A 245 -5.66 -8.19 -15.11
CA ASN A 245 -6.59 -7.28 -14.47
C ASN A 245 -8.03 -7.76 -14.50
#